data_AF-A0A158H6Q2-F1
#
_entry.id   AF-A0A158H6Q2-F1
#
_cell.length_a   1.000
_cell.length_b   1.000
_cell.length_c   1.000
_cell.angle_alpha   90.00
_cell.angle_beta   90.00
_cell.angle_gamma   90.00
#
_symmetry.space_group_name_H-M   'P 1'
#
loop_
_entity.id
_entity.type
_entity.pdbx_description
1 polymer ?
#
loop_
_entity_poly.entity_id
_entity_poly.type
_entity_poly.pdbx_seq_one_letter_code
_entity_poly.pdbx_strand_id
1 'polypeptide(L)'
;MEYVPDSEDWPEIQFHRYVDGDVTPTVDTLDRVELVLPTTKDTFITGPKCDTGVAPLWVALAGPTDAMRSVINWYDDILWRAQLSGVPFEQLMFSVTDPILPRHVFFEYFPKWNFEVNRNPLAFAVNEGLVTITMERFTVLVALFRLSILSGIAYPMMDFVMTGLLHKAVYDLFDPWGIARHVKVYLEIIRDGQREAMARGLDLLKDSNGGNDIRFQADDEPTA
;
A
#
# COMPACT_ATOMS: atom_id res chain seq x y z
N MET A 1 -24.64 12.70 29.67
CA MET A 1 -23.25 12.83 30.14
C MET A 1 -22.98 11.60 30.98
N GLU A 2 -22.26 10.63 30.43
CA GLU A 2 -21.73 9.53 31.24
C GLU A 2 -20.66 10.09 32.17
N TYR A 3 -20.66 9.59 33.41
CA TYR A 3 -19.73 9.94 34.46
C TYR A 3 -18.32 9.52 34.04
N VAL A 4 -17.44 10.49 33.79
CA VAL A 4 -16.00 10.24 33.66
C VAL A 4 -15.48 10.12 35.10
N PRO A 5 -14.92 8.96 35.51
CA PRO A 5 -14.39 8.78 36.86
C PRO A 5 -13.30 9.83 37.14
N ASP A 6 -13.23 10.33 38.39
CA ASP A 6 -12.18 11.26 38.82
C ASP A 6 -10.80 10.73 38.41
N SER A 7 -10.13 11.46 37.52
CA SER A 7 -8.85 11.08 36.91
C SER A 7 -7.65 11.33 37.83
N GLU A 8 -7.87 11.70 39.09
CA GLU A 8 -6.81 12.05 40.06
C GLU A 8 -5.90 10.87 40.42
N ASP A 9 -6.39 9.63 40.33
CA ASP A 9 -5.61 8.42 40.63
C ASP A 9 -5.03 7.72 39.39
N TRP A 10 -5.22 8.28 38.19
CA TRP A 10 -4.73 7.64 36.98
C TRP A 10 -3.24 7.90 36.80
N PRO A 11 -2.40 6.88 36.60
CA PRO A 11 -1.02 7.11 36.21
C PRO A 11 -1.02 7.91 34.90
N GLU A 12 -0.22 8.98 34.86
CA GLU A 12 -0.14 9.92 33.74
C GLU A 12 -0.09 9.14 32.42
N ILE A 13 -1.15 9.23 31.61
CA ILE A 13 -1.17 8.52 30.33
C ILE A 13 -0.20 9.24 29.40
N GLN A 14 0.98 8.64 29.24
CA GLN A 14 2.04 9.16 28.39
C GLN A 14 1.75 8.80 26.93
N PHE A 15 0.73 9.43 26.34
CA PHE A 15 0.35 9.20 24.94
C PHE A 15 1.50 9.45 23.95
N HIS A 16 2.44 10.34 24.32
CA HIS A 16 3.63 10.64 23.54
C HIS A 16 4.47 9.39 23.20
N ARG A 17 4.41 8.34 24.02
CA ARG A 17 5.16 7.09 23.80
C ARG A 17 4.64 6.27 22.63
N TYR A 18 3.40 6.49 22.22
CA TYR A 18 2.76 5.78 21.11
C TYR A 18 2.86 6.55 19.79
N VAL A 19 3.31 7.82 19.82
CA VAL A 19 3.35 8.71 18.66
C VAL A 19 4.27 8.16 17.57
N ASP A 20 5.41 7.58 17.97
CA ASP A 20 6.40 7.06 17.03
C ASP A 20 6.12 5.61 16.61
N GLY A 21 5.10 4.95 17.19
CA GLY A 21 4.71 3.57 16.85
C GLY A 21 5.61 2.47 17.42
N ASP A 22 6.65 2.81 18.18
CA ASP A 22 7.59 1.86 18.79
C ASP A 22 6.98 1.01 19.92
N VAL A 23 5.89 1.49 20.51
CA VAL A 23 5.19 0.82 21.61
C VAL A 23 3.77 0.51 21.18
N THR A 24 3.36 -0.75 21.29
CA THR A 24 1.96 -1.14 21.03
C THR A 24 1.12 -0.89 22.30
N PRO A 25 0.01 -0.15 22.22
CA PRO A 25 -0.87 0.06 23.36
C PRO A 25 -1.50 -1.26 23.81
N THR A 26 -1.54 -1.50 25.12
CA THR A 26 -2.25 -2.65 25.72
C THR A 26 -3.76 -2.45 25.64
N VAL A 27 -4.52 -3.53 25.85
CA VAL A 27 -5.99 -3.47 25.92
C VAL A 27 -6.45 -2.46 26.99
N ASP A 28 -5.84 -2.48 28.18
CA ASP A 28 -6.09 -1.50 29.23
C ASP A 28 -5.82 -0.06 28.78
N THR A 29 -4.75 0.19 28.03
CA THR A 29 -4.46 1.52 27.48
C THR A 29 -5.55 1.95 26.50
N LEU A 30 -5.98 1.04 25.60
CA LEU A 30 -7.04 1.31 24.64
C LEU A 30 -8.40 1.57 25.30
N ASP A 31 -8.72 0.86 26.37
CA ASP A 31 -9.94 1.08 27.16
C ASP A 31 -9.92 2.45 27.86
N ARG A 32 -8.75 2.87 28.36
CA ARG A 32 -8.58 4.22 28.92
C ARG A 32 -8.68 5.31 27.86
N VAL A 33 -8.13 5.07 26.66
CA VAL A 33 -8.27 6.01 25.53
C VAL A 33 -9.75 6.19 25.21
N GLU A 34 -10.53 5.11 25.17
CA GLU A 34 -11.97 5.16 24.88
C GLU A 34 -12.77 5.93 25.94
N LEU A 35 -12.37 5.84 27.22
CA LEU A 35 -13.00 6.61 28.30
C LEU A 35 -12.74 8.12 28.19
N VAL A 36 -11.56 8.52 27.71
CA VAL A 36 -11.15 9.93 27.58
C VAL A 36 -11.58 10.52 26.23
N LEU A 37 -11.48 9.73 25.17
CA LEU A 37 -11.79 10.06 23.79
C LEU A 37 -12.74 8.98 23.24
N PRO A 38 -14.05 9.10 23.51
CA PRO A 38 -15.02 8.12 23.07
C PRO A 38 -14.97 7.90 21.56
N THR A 39 -15.15 6.65 21.14
CA THR A 39 -15.18 6.15 19.76
C THR A 39 -13.83 6.15 19.02
N THR A 40 -12.72 6.36 19.72
CA THR A 40 -11.37 6.41 19.12
C THR A 40 -10.61 5.09 19.20
N LYS A 41 -11.00 4.17 20.08
CA LYS A 41 -10.40 2.83 20.19
C LYS A 41 -10.44 2.07 18.86
N ASP A 42 -11.56 2.12 18.14
CA ASP A 42 -11.66 1.51 16.81
C ASP A 42 -10.69 2.15 15.81
N THR A 43 -10.44 3.46 15.93
CA THR A 43 -9.45 4.15 15.09
C THR A 43 -8.04 3.63 15.34
N PHE A 44 -7.71 3.28 16.58
CA PHE A 44 -6.42 2.65 16.92
C PHE A 44 -6.32 1.20 16.45
N ILE A 45 -7.40 0.42 16.51
CA ILE A 45 -7.38 -1.01 16.18
C ILE A 45 -7.46 -1.24 14.67
N THR A 46 -8.38 -0.54 14.01
CA THR A 46 -8.74 -0.83 12.62
C THR A 46 -8.29 0.25 11.64
N GLY A 47 -8.29 1.52 12.05
CA GLY A 47 -7.88 2.63 11.18
C GLY A 47 -8.88 3.78 11.20
N PRO A 48 -8.57 4.89 10.50
CA PRO A 48 -9.50 6.00 10.39
C PRO A 48 -10.86 5.56 9.86
N LYS A 49 -11.92 6.15 10.42
CA LYS A 49 -13.28 5.94 9.95
C LYS A 49 -13.48 6.62 8.60
N CYS A 50 -14.37 6.05 7.80
CA CYS A 50 -14.79 6.52 6.50
C CYS A 50 -16.33 6.53 6.44
N ASP A 51 -16.90 7.04 5.35
CA ASP A 51 -18.35 7.22 5.23
C ASP A 51 -19.13 5.90 5.35
N THR A 52 -18.49 4.78 5.04
CA THR A 52 -19.07 3.43 5.07
C THR A 52 -18.83 2.66 6.37
N GLY A 53 -18.03 3.20 7.30
CA GLY A 53 -17.69 2.54 8.57
C GLY A 53 -16.21 2.67 8.93
N VAL A 54 -15.62 1.62 9.50
CA VAL A 54 -14.19 1.64 9.86
C VAL A 54 -13.35 1.08 8.72
N ALA A 55 -12.40 1.86 8.21
CA ALA A 55 -11.48 1.37 7.19
C ALA A 55 -10.39 0.52 7.87
N PRO A 56 -10.14 -0.73 7.45
CA PRO A 56 -9.13 -1.61 8.03
C PRO A 56 -7.70 -1.24 7.56
N LEU A 57 -7.37 0.06 7.57
CA LEU A 57 -6.11 0.58 7.05
C LEU A 57 -4.89 0.00 7.77
N TRP A 58 -4.95 -0.20 9.09
CA TRP A 58 -3.83 -0.80 9.81
C TRP A 58 -3.59 -2.25 9.40
N VAL A 59 -4.67 -2.96 9.09
CA VAL A 59 -4.58 -4.32 8.53
C VAL A 59 -3.95 -4.27 7.14
N ALA A 60 -4.34 -3.31 6.31
CA ALA A 60 -3.70 -3.10 5.01
C ALA A 60 -2.22 -2.77 5.16
N LEU A 61 -1.82 -1.90 6.09
CA LEU A 61 -0.43 -1.43 6.25
C LEU A 61 0.49 -2.46 6.89
N ALA A 62 0.07 -3.14 7.96
CA ALA A 62 0.94 -3.98 8.79
C ALA A 62 0.40 -5.39 9.03
N GLY A 63 -0.85 -5.67 8.66
CA GLY A 63 -1.47 -6.98 8.88
C GLY A 63 -0.78 -8.12 8.14
N PRO A 64 -0.94 -9.38 8.63
CA PRO A 64 -0.47 -10.56 7.93
C PRO A 64 -1.23 -10.76 6.61
N THR A 65 -0.68 -11.58 5.71
CA THR A 65 -1.22 -11.81 4.36
C THR A 65 -2.71 -12.14 4.34
N ASP A 66 -3.17 -13.08 5.17
CA ASP A 66 -4.57 -13.48 5.20
C ASP A 66 -5.49 -12.35 5.71
N ALA A 67 -5.01 -11.53 6.65
CA ALA A 67 -5.74 -10.36 7.10
C ALA A 67 -5.80 -9.27 6.02
N MET A 68 -4.72 -9.05 5.25
CA MET A 68 -4.75 -8.14 4.10
C MET A 68 -5.77 -8.58 3.04
N ARG A 69 -5.94 -9.89 2.82
CA ARG A 69 -6.98 -10.39 1.91
C ARG A 69 -8.39 -10.05 2.41
N SER A 70 -8.61 -10.04 3.73
CA SER A 70 -9.90 -9.64 4.30
C SER A 70 -10.25 -8.15 4.06
N VAL A 71 -9.25 -7.28 3.82
CA VAL A 71 -9.47 -5.89 3.41
C VAL A 71 -10.20 -5.82 2.06
N ILE A 72 -9.91 -6.74 1.15
CA ILE A 72 -10.57 -6.81 -0.16
C ILE A 72 -12.04 -7.18 0.00
N ASN A 73 -12.36 -8.15 0.86
CA ASN A 73 -13.73 -8.51 1.22
C ASN A 73 -14.52 -7.36 1.85
N TRP A 74 -13.87 -6.58 2.70
CA TRP A 74 -14.50 -5.41 3.29
C TRP A 74 -14.80 -4.31 2.24
N TYR A 75 -13.89 -4.12 1.29
CA TYR A 75 -14.04 -3.12 0.24
C TYR A 75 -15.16 -3.47 -0.76
N ASP A 76 -15.16 -4.69 -1.30
CA ASP A 76 -16.08 -5.11 -2.35
C ASP A 76 -16.22 -6.65 -2.40
N ASP A 77 -17.44 -7.16 -2.18
CA ASP A 77 -17.75 -8.61 -2.20
C ASP A 77 -17.52 -9.24 -3.59
N ILE A 78 -17.77 -8.50 -4.67
CA ILE A 78 -17.54 -8.99 -6.04
C ILE A 78 -16.03 -9.13 -6.27
N LEU A 79 -15.24 -8.15 -5.87
CA LEU A 79 -13.77 -8.19 -5.96
C LEU A 79 -13.20 -9.35 -5.13
N TRP A 80 -13.74 -9.58 -3.94
CA TRP A 80 -13.36 -10.69 -3.09
C TRP A 80 -13.66 -12.05 -3.72
N ARG A 81 -14.86 -12.24 -4.28
CA ARG A 81 -15.20 -13.47 -5.01
C ARG A 81 -14.29 -13.68 -6.22
N ALA A 82 -13.95 -12.62 -6.94
CA ALA A 82 -12.99 -12.68 -8.03
C ALA A 82 -11.62 -13.16 -7.55
N GLN A 83 -11.13 -12.62 -6.44
CA GLN A 83 -9.88 -13.06 -5.83
C GLN A 83 -9.92 -14.54 -5.43
N LEU A 84 -10.99 -14.99 -4.76
CA LEU A 84 -11.16 -16.39 -4.37
C LEU A 84 -11.23 -17.35 -5.57
N SER A 85 -11.75 -16.86 -6.71
CA SER A 85 -11.85 -17.63 -7.95
C SER A 85 -10.53 -17.72 -8.72
N GLY A 86 -9.45 -17.12 -8.20
CA GLY A 86 -8.13 -17.14 -8.85
C GLY A 86 -8.02 -16.22 -10.07
N VAL A 87 -8.83 -15.15 -10.12
CA VAL A 87 -8.72 -14.13 -11.17
C VAL A 87 -7.30 -13.51 -11.15
N PRO A 88 -6.68 -13.26 -12.33
CA PRO A 88 -5.35 -12.65 -12.40
C PRO A 88 -5.25 -11.35 -11.62
N PHE A 89 -4.11 -11.13 -10.95
CA PHE A 89 -3.91 -10.01 -10.05
C PHE A 89 -4.11 -8.65 -10.75
N GLU A 90 -3.67 -8.54 -12.00
CA GLU A 90 -3.82 -7.32 -12.80
C GLU A 90 -5.30 -6.95 -12.98
N GLN A 91 -6.17 -7.95 -13.12
CA GLN A 91 -7.61 -7.70 -13.23
C GLN A 91 -8.17 -7.21 -11.90
N LEU A 92 -7.74 -7.77 -10.77
CA LEU A 92 -8.13 -7.29 -9.43
C LEU A 92 -7.67 -5.85 -9.22
N MET A 93 -6.43 -5.52 -9.58
CA MET A 93 -5.91 -4.16 -9.56
C MET A 93 -6.79 -3.22 -10.39
N PHE A 94 -7.05 -3.57 -11.66
CA PHE A 94 -7.84 -2.71 -12.54
C PHE A 94 -9.29 -2.54 -12.09
N SER A 95 -9.90 -3.53 -11.44
CA SER A 95 -11.22 -3.37 -10.83
C SER A 95 -11.27 -2.25 -9.78
N VAL A 96 -10.14 -1.93 -9.15
CA VAL A 96 -10.03 -0.83 -8.17
C VAL A 96 -9.54 0.47 -8.81
N THR A 97 -8.61 0.39 -9.76
CA THR A 97 -7.95 1.57 -10.34
C THR A 97 -8.68 2.17 -11.53
N ASP A 98 -9.46 1.41 -12.30
CA ASP A 98 -10.13 1.90 -13.51
C ASP A 98 -10.95 3.20 -13.30
N PRO A 99 -11.65 3.41 -12.18
CA PRO A 99 -12.39 4.65 -11.94
C PRO A 99 -11.52 5.90 -11.69
N ILE A 100 -10.23 5.74 -11.34
CA ILE A 100 -9.30 6.86 -11.07
C ILE A 100 -8.15 6.93 -12.08
N LEU A 101 -7.87 5.82 -12.75
CA LEU A 101 -6.80 5.67 -13.73
C LEU A 101 -7.27 4.65 -14.78
N PRO A 102 -8.03 5.09 -15.80
CA PRO A 102 -8.55 4.21 -16.83
C PRO A 102 -7.44 3.42 -17.53
N ARG A 103 -7.69 2.14 -17.87
CA ARG A 103 -6.68 1.24 -18.48
C ARG A 103 -5.93 1.83 -19.68
N HIS A 104 -6.63 2.55 -20.56
CA HIS A 104 -5.98 3.13 -21.74
C HIS A 104 -4.91 4.16 -21.36
N VAL A 105 -5.18 4.99 -20.33
CA VAL A 105 -4.21 5.91 -19.76
C VAL A 105 -3.09 5.14 -19.06
N PHE A 106 -3.43 4.10 -18.28
CA PHE A 106 -2.42 3.26 -17.65
C PHE A 106 -1.43 2.70 -18.68
N PHE A 107 -1.91 2.05 -19.74
CA PHE A 107 -1.07 1.41 -20.75
C PHE A 107 -0.31 2.40 -21.63
N GLU A 108 -0.78 3.64 -21.75
CA GLU A 108 -0.03 4.69 -22.46
C GLU A 108 1.18 5.19 -21.66
N TYR A 109 1.05 5.32 -20.34
CA TYR A 109 2.05 5.98 -19.49
C TYR A 109 2.96 5.00 -18.76
N PHE A 110 2.45 3.85 -18.34
CA PHE A 110 3.22 2.85 -17.60
C PHE A 110 4.51 2.40 -18.33
N PRO A 111 4.50 2.08 -19.64
CA PRO A 111 5.72 1.70 -20.35
C PRO A 111 6.78 2.81 -20.47
N LYS A 112 6.36 4.08 -20.32
CA LYS A 112 7.22 5.27 -20.40
C LYS A 112 7.68 5.74 -19.02
N TRP A 113 7.16 5.12 -17.96
CA TRP A 113 7.39 5.56 -16.60
C TRP A 113 8.78 5.15 -16.13
N ASN A 114 9.57 6.15 -15.74
CA ASN A 114 10.94 6.01 -15.24
C ASN A 114 11.01 6.30 -13.73
N PHE A 115 9.97 5.93 -12.99
CA PHE A 115 9.85 6.18 -11.55
C PHE A 115 9.68 7.66 -11.15
N GLU A 116 9.58 8.57 -12.10
CA GLU A 116 9.31 9.99 -11.84
C GLU A 116 7.82 10.23 -11.54
N VAL A 117 7.57 10.96 -10.44
CA VAL A 117 6.21 11.35 -10.03
C VAL A 117 5.56 12.32 -11.04
N ASN A 118 6.34 13.25 -11.59
CA ASN A 118 5.84 14.30 -12.50
C ASN A 118 5.32 13.75 -13.83
N ARG A 119 5.64 12.50 -14.17
CA ARG A 119 5.17 11.80 -15.36
C ARG A 119 4.02 10.84 -15.07
N ASN A 120 3.57 10.78 -13.82
CA ASN A 120 2.50 9.89 -13.40
C ASN A 120 1.14 10.56 -13.62
N PRO A 121 0.28 10.02 -14.50
CA PRO A 121 -1.01 10.62 -14.81
C PRO A 121 -1.97 10.63 -13.61
N LEU A 122 -1.85 9.67 -12.69
CA LEU A 122 -2.65 9.65 -11.46
C LEU A 122 -2.21 10.76 -10.50
N ALA A 123 -0.90 11.01 -10.35
CA ALA A 123 -0.41 12.15 -9.56
C ALA A 123 -0.97 13.47 -10.11
N PHE A 124 -0.90 13.66 -11.43
CA PHE A 124 -1.49 14.83 -12.09
C PHE A 124 -2.99 14.95 -11.83
N ALA A 125 -3.75 13.87 -12.05
CA ALA A 125 -5.20 13.89 -11.86
C ALA A 125 -5.63 14.23 -10.42
N VAL A 126 -4.91 13.73 -9.42
CA VAL A 126 -5.16 14.07 -8.01
C VAL A 126 -4.74 15.52 -7.70
N ASN A 127 -3.61 15.99 -8.24
CA ASN A 127 -3.14 17.36 -8.06
C ASN A 127 -4.15 18.39 -8.58
N GLU A 128 -4.67 18.15 -9.78
CA GLU A 128 -5.66 19.00 -10.45
C GLU A 128 -7.10 18.79 -9.92
N GLY A 129 -7.31 17.87 -8.98
CA GLY A 129 -8.64 17.57 -8.43
C GLY A 129 -9.60 16.92 -9.42
N LEU A 130 -9.08 16.34 -10.51
CA LEU A 130 -9.87 15.59 -11.50
C LEU A 130 -10.38 14.27 -10.93
N VAL A 131 -9.66 13.71 -9.96
CA VAL A 131 -10.05 12.50 -9.24
C VAL A 131 -9.88 12.72 -7.74
N THR A 132 -10.83 12.21 -6.97
CA THR A 132 -10.75 12.16 -5.51
C THR A 132 -10.53 10.72 -5.07
N ILE A 133 -9.59 10.51 -4.15
CA ILE A 133 -9.31 9.19 -3.58
C ILE A 133 -9.99 9.13 -2.24
N THR A 134 -10.85 8.12 -2.04
CA THR A 134 -11.48 7.89 -0.74
C THR A 134 -10.57 7.04 0.15
N MET A 135 -10.80 7.08 1.47
CA MET A 135 -10.06 6.27 2.43
C MET A 135 -10.20 4.77 2.15
N GLU A 136 -11.38 4.32 1.75
CA GLU A 136 -11.66 2.93 1.40
C GLU A 136 -10.84 2.49 0.19
N ARG A 137 -10.85 3.30 -0.88
CA ARG A 137 -10.09 3.00 -2.09
C ARG A 137 -8.58 3.01 -1.82
N PHE A 138 -8.11 3.98 -1.05
CA PHE A 138 -6.70 4.01 -0.65
C PHE A 138 -6.31 2.76 0.15
N THR A 139 -7.15 2.36 1.10
CA THR A 139 -6.93 1.19 1.96
C THR A 139 -6.81 -0.11 1.16
N VAL A 140 -7.73 -0.36 0.21
CA VAL A 140 -7.64 -1.56 -0.65
C VAL A 140 -6.44 -1.48 -1.61
N LEU A 141 -6.06 -0.30 -2.09
CA LEU A 141 -4.87 -0.14 -2.94
C LEU A 141 -3.57 -0.41 -2.17
N VAL A 142 -3.50 -0.01 -0.90
CA VAL A 142 -2.38 -0.38 -0.01
C VAL A 142 -2.34 -1.89 0.21
N ALA A 143 -3.48 -2.54 0.44
CA ALA A 143 -3.54 -3.99 0.60
C ALA A 143 -3.08 -4.72 -0.67
N LEU A 144 -3.58 -4.32 -1.84
CA LEU A 144 -3.14 -4.85 -3.13
C LEU A 144 -1.65 -4.60 -3.36
N PHE A 145 -1.15 -3.40 -3.04
CA PHE A 145 0.27 -3.08 -3.21
C PHE A 145 1.16 -4.02 -2.38
N ARG A 146 0.84 -4.23 -1.10
CA ARG A 146 1.61 -5.17 -0.28
C ARG A 146 1.46 -6.62 -0.73
N LEU A 147 0.27 -7.04 -1.18
CA LEU A 147 0.09 -8.37 -1.76
C LEU A 147 0.92 -8.56 -3.04
N SER A 148 1.07 -7.51 -3.86
CA SER A 148 1.93 -7.53 -5.06
C SER A 148 3.41 -7.66 -4.70
N ILE A 149 3.85 -7.03 -3.61
CA ILE A 149 5.22 -7.15 -3.08
C ILE A 149 5.48 -8.58 -2.61
N LEU A 150 4.59 -9.13 -1.79
CA LEU A 150 4.76 -10.46 -1.20
C LEU A 150 4.72 -11.59 -2.23
N SER A 151 3.89 -11.44 -3.26
CA SER A 151 3.77 -12.43 -4.34
C SER A 151 4.76 -12.22 -5.48
N GLY A 152 5.34 -11.02 -5.60
CA GLY A 152 6.11 -10.58 -6.76
C GLY A 152 5.27 -10.34 -8.02
N ILE A 153 3.94 -10.51 -7.97
CA ILE A 153 3.04 -10.41 -9.12
C ILE A 153 2.60 -8.97 -9.30
N ALA A 154 2.71 -8.44 -10.52
CA ALA A 154 2.27 -7.09 -10.90
C ALA A 154 2.82 -5.94 -10.02
N TYR A 155 3.89 -6.19 -9.25
CA TYR A 155 4.50 -5.18 -8.37
C TYR A 155 4.84 -3.89 -9.12
N PRO A 156 5.49 -3.90 -10.31
CA PRO A 156 5.77 -2.66 -11.03
C PRO A 156 4.51 -1.84 -11.36
N MET A 157 3.40 -2.51 -11.66
CA MET A 157 2.12 -1.85 -11.97
C MET A 157 1.52 -1.21 -10.72
N MET A 158 1.54 -1.92 -9.59
CA MET A 158 1.09 -1.35 -8.32
C MET A 158 2.01 -0.22 -7.84
N ASP A 159 3.32 -0.34 -8.06
CA ASP A 159 4.30 0.70 -7.74
C ASP A 159 4.06 1.99 -8.54
N PHE A 160 3.70 1.85 -9.82
CA PHE A 160 3.24 2.99 -10.64
C PHE A 160 2.00 3.66 -10.04
N VAL A 161 0.99 2.88 -9.65
CA VAL A 161 -0.23 3.42 -9.03
C VAL A 161 0.10 4.11 -7.71
N MET A 162 0.83 3.45 -6.82
CA MET A 162 1.18 3.99 -5.50
C MET A 162 2.05 5.23 -5.62
N THR A 163 3.00 5.30 -6.55
CA THR A 163 3.78 6.52 -6.76
C THR A 163 2.90 7.72 -7.12
N GLY A 164 1.81 7.49 -7.87
CA GLY A 164 0.82 8.52 -8.15
C GLY A 164 0.09 9.01 -6.89
N LEU A 165 -0.33 8.07 -6.04
CA LEU A 165 -1.11 8.35 -4.83
C LEU A 165 -0.28 8.99 -3.71
N LEU A 166 0.96 8.54 -3.51
CA LEU A 166 1.83 9.01 -2.43
C LEU A 166 2.27 10.48 -2.58
N HIS A 167 2.04 11.10 -3.74
CA HIS A 167 2.39 12.50 -3.96
C HIS A 167 1.48 13.48 -3.23
N LYS A 168 0.16 13.30 -3.36
CA LYS A 168 -0.85 14.23 -2.81
C LYS A 168 -2.01 13.52 -2.11
N ALA A 169 -2.51 12.41 -2.65
CA ALA A 169 -3.68 11.73 -2.08
C ALA A 169 -3.47 11.32 -0.62
N VAL A 170 -2.24 10.93 -0.23
CA VAL A 170 -1.92 10.66 1.18
C VAL A 170 -2.06 11.90 2.06
N TYR A 171 -1.62 13.07 1.60
CA TYR A 171 -1.78 14.30 2.38
C TYR A 171 -3.25 14.68 2.49
N ASP A 172 -3.98 14.68 1.37
CA ASP A 172 -5.42 14.95 1.35
C ASP A 172 -6.20 14.02 2.31
N LEU A 173 -5.79 12.75 2.42
CA LEU A 173 -6.46 11.74 3.24
C LEU A 173 -6.02 11.69 4.70
N PHE A 174 -4.84 12.19 5.07
CA PHE A 174 -4.29 11.92 6.41
C PHE A 174 -3.82 13.18 7.16
N ASP A 175 -3.79 14.34 6.49
CA ASP A 175 -3.50 15.63 7.13
C ASP A 175 -4.48 15.99 8.26
N PRO A 176 -5.80 15.71 8.18
CA PRO A 176 -6.72 15.97 9.29
C PRO A 176 -6.34 15.25 10.60
N TRP A 177 -5.58 14.16 10.49
CA TRP A 177 -5.09 13.38 11.63
C TRP A 177 -3.62 13.66 11.96
N GLY A 178 -2.93 14.50 11.17
CA GLY A 178 -1.51 14.82 11.36
C GLY A 178 -0.53 13.68 11.08
N ILE A 179 -0.98 12.59 10.44
CA ILE A 179 -0.18 11.36 10.24
C ILE A 179 0.27 11.13 8.78
N ALA A 180 -0.09 12.02 7.85
CA ALA A 180 0.18 11.83 6.42
C ALA A 180 1.65 11.53 6.11
N ARG A 181 2.57 12.27 6.71
CA ARG A 181 4.01 12.06 6.52
C ARG A 181 4.44 10.66 6.97
N HIS A 182 3.94 10.18 8.12
CA HIS A 182 4.31 8.86 8.64
C HIS A 182 3.80 7.74 7.73
N VAL A 183 2.54 7.84 7.28
CA VAL A 183 1.95 6.88 6.34
C VAL A 183 2.74 6.86 5.03
N LYS A 184 3.06 8.04 4.48
CA LYS A 184 3.87 8.15 3.26
C LYS A 184 5.23 7.49 3.43
N VAL A 185 5.99 7.89 4.44
CA VAL A 185 7.36 7.38 4.69
C VAL A 185 7.35 5.86 4.86
N TYR A 186 6.38 5.32 5.61
CA TYR A 186 6.24 3.88 5.78
C TYR A 186 6.03 3.14 4.45
N LEU A 187 5.13 3.64 3.61
CA LEU A 187 4.86 3.05 2.30
C LEU A 187 6.07 3.18 1.34
N GLU A 188 6.81 4.29 1.42
CA GLU A 188 8.05 4.49 0.67
C GLU A 188 9.15 3.51 1.11
N ILE A 189 9.32 3.28 2.42
CA ILE A 189 10.29 2.30 2.95
C ILE A 189 10.00 0.90 2.40
N ILE A 190 8.73 0.46 2.44
CA ILE A 190 8.33 -0.85 1.92
C ILE A 190 8.57 -0.93 0.41
N ARG A 191 8.18 0.11 -0.33
CA ARG A 191 8.37 0.20 -1.78
C ARG A 191 9.84 0.10 -2.15
N ASP A 192 10.67 0.93 -1.55
CA ASP A 192 12.07 1.08 -1.93
C ASP A 192 12.87 -0.18 -1.54
N GLY A 193 12.53 -0.82 -0.41
CA GLY A 193 13.09 -2.12 -0.05
C GLY A 193 12.85 -3.20 -1.12
N GLN A 194 11.66 -3.22 -1.74
CA GLN A 194 11.36 -4.15 -2.83
C GLN A 194 12.08 -3.77 -4.14
N ARG A 195 12.18 -2.48 -4.47
CA ARG A 195 12.96 -2.01 -5.64
C ARG A 195 14.41 -2.44 -5.56
N GLU A 196 15.03 -2.27 -4.40
CA GLU A 196 16.41 -2.72 -4.16
C GLU A 196 16.56 -4.23 -4.28
N ALA A 197 15.62 -5.01 -3.75
CA ALA A 197 15.64 -6.46 -3.87
C ALA A 197 15.59 -6.92 -5.34
N MET A 198 14.74 -6.29 -6.17
CA MET A 198 14.68 -6.57 -7.60
C MET A 198 15.96 -6.17 -8.33
N ALA A 199 16.53 -5.00 -8.02
CA ALA A 199 17.78 -4.53 -8.63
C ALA A 199 18.92 -5.53 -8.35
N ARG A 200 19.08 -5.97 -7.10
CA ARG A 200 20.06 -7.00 -6.72
C ARG A 200 19.83 -8.32 -7.45
N GLY A 201 18.57 -8.76 -7.56
CA GLY A 201 18.23 -9.99 -8.29
C GLY A 201 18.61 -9.93 -9.77
N LEU A 202 18.42 -8.77 -10.41
CA LEU A 202 18.79 -8.56 -11.81
C LEU A 202 20.31 -8.59 -12.02
N ASP A 203 21.08 -8.01 -11.10
CA ASP A 203 22.55 -8.00 -11.21
C ASP A 203 23.13 -9.41 -11.05
N LEU A 204 22.59 -10.23 -10.13
CA LEU A 204 22.97 -11.64 -10.01
C LEU A 204 22.67 -12.46 -11.27
N LEU A 205 21.59 -12.14 -12.00
CA LEU A 205 21.25 -12.79 -13.28
C LEU A 205 22.21 -12.38 -14.42
N LYS A 206 22.70 -11.14 -14.40
CA LYS A 206 23.72 -10.68 -15.36
C LYS A 206 25.06 -11.36 -15.09
N ASP A 207 25.44 -11.46 -13.82
CA ASP A 207 26.70 -12.11 -13.41
C ASP A 207 26.70 -13.61 -13.71
N SER A 208 25.55 -14.28 -13.56
CA SER A 208 25.40 -15.71 -13.91
C SER A 208 25.35 -15.97 -15.42
N ASN A 209 24.86 -15.02 -16.23
CA ASN A 209 24.90 -15.12 -17.69
C ASN A 209 26.24 -14.65 -18.30
N GLY A 210 27.05 -13.90 -17.55
CA GLY A 210 28.38 -13.44 -17.97
C GLY A 210 29.49 -14.52 -17.98
N GLY A 211 29.16 -15.77 -17.65
CA GLY A 211 30.10 -16.90 -17.61
C GLY A 211 29.95 -17.93 -18.74
N ASN A 212 28.91 -17.85 -19.58
CA ASN A 212 28.71 -18.76 -20.71
C ASN A 212 29.04 -18.07 -22.03
N ASP A 213 30.34 -17.88 -22.26
CA ASP A 213 30.90 -17.63 -23.58
C ASP A 213 30.85 -18.95 -24.37
N ILE A 214 29.64 -19.36 -24.78
CA ILE A 214 29.45 -20.49 -25.71
C ILE A 214 29.96 -19.99 -27.07
N ARG A 215 31.27 -20.12 -27.27
CA ARG A 215 31.86 -20.11 -28.61
C ARG A 215 31.22 -21.26 -29.36
N PHE A 216 30.27 -20.96 -30.25
CA PHE A 216 29.98 -21.82 -31.37
C PHE A 216 31.28 -21.99 -32.16
N GLN A 217 31.96 -23.12 -31.97
CA GLN A 217 32.92 -23.61 -32.95
C GLN A 217 32.11 -23.84 -34.23
N ALA A 218 32.33 -22.99 -35.21
CA ALA A 218 31.94 -23.30 -36.57
C ALA A 218 32.77 -24.51 -36.99
N ASP A 219 32.11 -25.63 -37.22
CA ASP A 219 32.73 -26.83 -37.77
C ASP A 219 33.41 -26.49 -39.09
N ASP A 220 34.66 -26.94 -39.21
CA ASP A 220 35.49 -26.84 -40.40
C ASP A 220 34.77 -27.42 -41.63
N GLU A 221 34.75 -26.66 -42.72
CA GLU A 221 34.32 -27.14 -44.03
C GLU A 221 35.22 -28.32 -44.50
N PRO A 222 34.64 -29.37 -45.11
CA PRO A 222 35.42 -30.46 -45.65
C PRO A 222 36.16 -30.00 -46.91
N THR A 223 37.47 -30.17 -46.89
CA THR A 223 38.35 -30.01 -48.05
C THR A 223 38.00 -31.04 -49.12
N ALA A 224 37.83 -30.57 -50.35
CA ALA A 224 37.85 -31.36 -51.58
C ALA A 224 38.94 -30.83 -52.51
#